data_AF-A0A6B2KUS3-F1
#
_entry.id   AF-A0A6B2KUS3-F1
#
_cell.length_a   1.000
_cell.length_b   1.000
_cell.length_c   1.000
_cell.angle_alpha   90.00
_cell.angle_beta   90.00
_cell.angle_gamma   90.00
#
_symmetry.space_group_name_H-M   'P 1'
#
loop_
_entity.id
_entity.type
_entity.pdbx_description
1 polymer ?
#
loop_
_entity_poly.entity_id
_entity_poly.type
_entity_poly.pdbx_seq_one_letter_code
_entity_poly.pdbx_strand_id
1 'polypeptide(L)'
;MSAAAEIVREVLATGATIRADGDALKIRPASLVPPWLLDRVKAHKPELLRELTAANDPPKPPGRAILHFRLTGARGGNAGGTVIADGEVDALVLELVERYGARLDLDDLLERVRERFAIASESAPDAEALRVAMTEAEAVIRRAMTR
;
A
#
# COMPACT_ATOMS: atom_id res chain seq x y z
N MET A 1 26.56 3.30 15.73
CA MET A 1 26.00 4.24 14.75
C MET A 1 26.59 3.88 13.40
N SER A 2 25.79 3.84 12.33
CA SER A 2 26.27 3.54 10.98
C SER A 2 26.85 4.79 10.31
N ALA A 3 27.76 4.59 9.35
CA ALA A 3 28.36 5.68 8.57
C ALA A 3 27.30 6.47 7.79
N ALA A 4 26.26 5.79 7.29
CA ALA A 4 25.13 6.42 6.61
C ALA A 4 24.31 7.33 7.55
N ALA A 5 24.02 6.90 8.78
CA ALA A 5 23.33 7.74 9.77
C ALA A 5 24.13 8.99 10.16
N GLU A 6 25.47 8.89 10.23
CA GLU A 6 26.35 10.04 10.46
C GLU A 6 26.32 11.03 9.30
N ILE A 7 26.40 10.55 8.06
CA ILE A 7 26.31 11.40 6.86
C ILE A 7 24.95 12.12 6.80
N VAL A 8 23.85 11.44 7.10
CA VAL A 8 22.51 12.06 7.14
C VAL A 8 22.47 13.17 8.19
N ARG A 9 23.01 12.94 9.39
CA ARG A 9 23.05 13.95 10.45
C ARG A 9 23.89 15.16 10.05
N GLU A 10 25.04 14.94 9.42
CA GLU A 10 25.91 16.02 8.91
C GLU A 10 25.19 16.85 7.83
N VAL A 11 24.47 16.21 6.90
CA VAL A 11 23.69 16.93 5.87
C VAL A 11 22.58 17.76 6.53
N LEU A 12 21.85 17.20 7.50
CA LEU A 12 20.81 17.93 8.24
C LEU A 12 21.38 19.13 9.03
N ALA A 13 22.59 18.99 9.58
CA ALA A 13 23.27 20.07 10.31
C ALA A 13 23.64 21.25 9.40
N THR A 14 23.80 21.03 8.08
CA THR A 14 23.98 22.12 7.10
C THR A 14 22.68 22.85 6.75
N GLY A 15 21.54 22.41 7.28
CA GLY A 15 20.22 22.92 6.91
C GLY A 15 19.69 22.38 5.58
N ALA A 16 20.40 21.41 4.98
CA ALA A 16 19.93 20.67 3.83
C ALA A 16 19.17 19.39 4.26
N THR A 17 18.29 18.93 3.38
CA THR A 17 17.59 17.66 3.52
C THR A 17 18.13 16.67 2.52
N ILE A 18 18.20 15.39 2.88
CA ILE A 18 18.57 14.29 2.00
C ILE A 18 17.46 13.24 2.04
N ARG A 19 17.04 12.75 0.87
CA ARG A 19 15.97 11.76 0.71
C ARG A 19 16.34 10.77 -0.39
N ALA A 20 15.99 9.50 -0.22
CA ALA A 20 15.92 8.53 -1.30
C ALA A 20 14.69 8.82 -2.18
N ASP A 21 14.87 8.76 -3.50
CA ASP A 21 13.84 8.82 -4.53
C ASP A 21 14.14 7.75 -5.58
N GLY A 22 13.52 6.58 -5.41
CA GLY A 22 13.91 5.36 -6.12
C GLY A 22 15.40 5.07 -5.91
N ASP A 23 16.14 4.95 -7.01
CA ASP A 23 17.59 4.65 -7.02
C ASP A 23 18.49 5.91 -6.93
N ALA A 24 17.89 7.08 -6.70
CA ALA A 24 18.58 8.36 -6.60
C ALA A 24 18.49 8.97 -5.19
N LEU A 25 19.53 9.70 -4.81
CA LEU A 25 19.51 10.53 -3.61
C LEU A 25 19.24 11.98 -4.02
N LYS A 26 18.18 12.57 -3.46
CA LYS A 26 17.82 13.98 -3.64
C LYS A 26 18.23 14.78 -2.42
N ILE A 27 19.08 15.77 -2.63
CA ILE A 27 19.52 16.72 -1.59
C ILE A 27 18.92 18.09 -1.90
N ARG A 28 18.27 18.72 -0.91
CA ARG A 28 17.71 20.07 -1.05
C ARG A 28 17.86 20.93 0.21
N PRO A 29 18.34 22.19 0.07
CA PRO A 29 19.06 22.73 -1.09
C PRO A 29 20.49 22.17 -1.17
N ALA A 30 20.90 21.72 -2.36
CA ALA A 30 22.25 21.17 -2.57
C ALA A 30 23.37 22.22 -2.37
N SER A 31 23.05 23.51 -2.51
CA SER A 31 23.99 24.62 -2.32
C SER A 31 24.48 24.79 -0.88
N LEU A 32 23.75 24.25 0.11
CA LEU A 32 24.15 24.32 1.51
C LEU A 32 25.08 23.15 1.90
N VAL A 33 25.19 22.13 1.06
CA VAL A 33 26.02 20.95 1.34
C VAL A 33 27.41 21.17 0.75
N PRO A 34 28.48 21.14 1.57
CA PRO A 34 29.83 21.36 1.07
C PRO A 34 30.30 20.20 0.16
N PRO A 35 31.20 20.47 -0.80
CA PRO A 35 31.63 19.47 -1.80
C PRO A 35 32.18 18.17 -1.20
N TRP A 36 32.96 18.26 -0.12
CA TRP A 36 33.53 17.08 0.56
C TRP A 36 32.45 16.17 1.16
N LEU A 37 31.31 16.73 1.58
CA LEU A 37 30.18 15.96 2.10
C LEU A 37 29.38 15.32 0.96
N LEU A 38 29.26 15.99 -0.19
CA LEU A 38 28.68 15.39 -1.40
C LEU A 38 29.49 14.19 -1.90
N ASP A 39 30.82 14.24 -1.83
CA ASP A 39 31.67 13.11 -2.22
C ASP A 39 31.53 11.93 -1.25
N ARG A 40 31.37 12.19 0.05
CA ARG A 40 31.00 11.16 1.03
C ARG A 40 29.63 10.55 0.75
N VAL A 41 28.62 11.37 0.41
CA VAL A 41 27.29 10.88 0.01
C VAL A 41 27.39 9.96 -1.21
N LYS A 42 28.21 10.31 -2.20
CA LYS A 42 28.41 9.47 -3.40
C LYS A 42 29.13 8.16 -3.07
N ALA A 43 30.17 8.22 -2.25
CA ALA A 43 30.93 7.03 -1.83
C ALA A 43 30.07 6.03 -1.04
N HIS A 44 29.15 6.53 -0.21
CA HIS A 44 28.24 5.71 0.60
C HIS A 44 26.81 5.64 0.03
N LYS A 45 26.62 5.95 -1.27
CA LYS A 45 25.30 5.96 -1.93
C LYS A 45 24.48 4.67 -1.69
N PRO A 46 25.01 3.44 -1.86
CA PRO A 46 24.20 2.23 -1.67
C PRO A 46 23.75 2.04 -0.22
N GLU A 47 24.60 2.38 0.76
CA GLU A 47 24.27 2.30 2.18
C GLU A 47 23.23 3.35 2.57
N LEU A 48 23.38 4.58 2.06
CA LEU A 48 22.43 5.66 2.26
C LEU A 48 21.07 5.37 1.63
N LEU A 49 21.04 4.77 0.43
CA LEU A 49 19.77 4.33 -0.17
C LEU A 49 19.10 3.27 0.69
N ARG A 50 19.84 2.27 1.19
CA ARG A 50 19.25 1.23 2.03
C ARG A 50 18.64 1.79 3.31
N GLU A 51 19.35 2.69 4.00
CA GLU A 51 18.85 3.30 5.25
C GLU A 51 17.76 4.33 5.01
N LEU A 52 17.91 5.19 4.00
CA LEU A 52 16.93 6.21 3.69
C LEU A 52 15.68 5.62 3.08
N THR A 53 15.73 4.57 2.26
CA THR A 53 14.52 3.88 1.78
C THR A 53 13.75 3.26 2.94
N ALA A 54 14.43 2.64 3.91
CA ALA A 54 13.77 2.12 5.11
C ALA A 54 13.15 3.22 6.00
N ALA A 55 13.70 4.45 5.98
CA ALA A 55 13.21 5.60 6.74
C ALA A 55 12.25 6.52 5.96
N ASN A 56 12.28 6.48 4.62
CA ASN A 56 11.46 7.25 3.68
C ASN A 56 10.23 6.49 3.22
N ASP A 57 9.84 5.38 3.84
CA ASP A 57 8.45 4.95 3.72
C ASP A 57 7.62 5.93 4.57
N PRO A 58 6.96 6.96 3.98
CA PRO A 58 5.82 7.53 4.66
C PRO A 58 4.85 6.37 4.94
N PRO A 59 4.00 6.43 5.98
CA PRO A 59 2.83 5.57 5.98
C PRO A 59 2.15 5.81 4.64
N LYS A 60 2.20 4.81 3.76
CA LYS A 60 1.54 4.82 2.47
C LYS A 60 0.12 5.30 2.79
N PRO A 61 -0.41 6.35 2.13
CA PRO A 61 -1.80 6.71 2.37
C PRO A 61 -2.60 5.42 2.24
N PRO A 62 -3.41 5.04 3.25
CA PRO A 62 -4.02 3.72 3.30
C PRO A 62 -4.66 3.50 1.94
N GLY A 63 -4.22 2.44 1.25
CA GLY A 63 -4.69 2.16 -0.09
C GLY A 63 -6.20 2.04 0.01
N ARG A 64 -6.94 3.04 -0.46
CA ARG A 64 -8.40 3.04 -0.34
C ARG A 64 -8.89 1.86 -1.15
N ALA A 65 -9.33 0.82 -0.45
CA ALA A 65 -9.96 -0.31 -1.06
C ALA A 65 -11.37 0.14 -1.45
N ILE A 66 -11.61 0.17 -2.76
CA ILE A 66 -12.92 0.42 -3.34
C ILE A 66 -13.43 -0.92 -3.83
N LEU A 67 -14.56 -1.37 -3.29
CA LEU A 67 -15.20 -2.61 -3.69
C LEU A 67 -16.66 -2.35 -4.04
N HIS A 68 -17.04 -2.75 -5.25
CA HIS A 68 -18.44 -2.77 -5.67
C HIS A 68 -19.06 -4.10 -5.24
N PHE A 69 -20.30 -4.04 -4.75
CA PHE A 69 -21.04 -5.24 -4.39
C PHE A 69 -22.48 -5.15 -4.90
N ARG A 70 -23.09 -6.30 -5.13
CA ARG A 70 -24.50 -6.44 -5.49
C ARG A 70 -25.25 -7.24 -4.44
N LEU A 71 -26.54 -6.95 -4.29
CA LEU A 71 -27.47 -7.68 -3.44
C LEU A 71 -28.46 -8.49 -4.29
N THR A 72 -28.76 -9.70 -3.85
CA THR A 72 -29.76 -10.58 -4.46
C THR A 72 -31.18 -10.11 -4.13
N GLY A 73 -32.11 -10.28 -5.07
CA GLY A 73 -33.55 -10.12 -4.81
C GLY A 73 -34.15 -8.73 -5.00
N ALA A 74 -33.43 -7.76 -5.55
CA ALA A 74 -34.01 -6.45 -5.81
C ALA A 74 -34.87 -6.42 -7.07
N ARG A 75 -36.18 -6.33 -6.86
CA ARG A 75 -37.14 -6.03 -7.92
C ARG A 75 -37.02 -4.55 -8.31
N GLY A 76 -36.09 -4.26 -9.21
CA GLY A 76 -35.98 -2.98 -9.91
C GLY A 76 -35.14 -1.93 -9.18
N GLY A 77 -34.02 -1.55 -9.82
CA GLY A 77 -33.21 -0.36 -9.49
C GLY A 77 -32.12 -0.59 -8.45
N ASN A 78 -30.85 -0.60 -8.89
CA ASN A 78 -29.62 -0.45 -8.09
C ASN A 78 -29.64 -1.07 -6.69
N ALA A 79 -29.70 -2.39 -6.57
CA ALA A 79 -29.41 -3.04 -5.28
C ALA A 79 -27.97 -3.50 -5.22
N GLY A 80 -27.11 -2.52 -5.08
CA GLY A 80 -25.68 -2.69 -4.88
C GLY A 80 -25.11 -1.40 -4.35
N GLY A 81 -23.88 -1.44 -3.91
CA GLY A 81 -23.20 -0.28 -3.36
C GLY A 81 -21.72 -0.31 -3.70
N THR A 82 -21.06 0.78 -3.32
CA THR A 82 -19.60 0.85 -3.33
C THR A 82 -19.17 1.07 -1.89
N VAL A 83 -18.29 0.21 -1.39
CA VAL A 83 -17.63 0.44 -0.11
C VAL A 83 -16.24 1.00 -0.39
N ILE A 84 -15.90 2.07 0.33
CA ILE A 84 -14.59 2.70 0.31
C ILE A 84 -14.11 2.64 1.75
N ALA A 85 -13.03 1.91 2.01
CA ALA A 85 -12.40 1.93 3.33
C ALA A 85 -10.90 2.18 3.24
N ASP A 86 -10.40 2.81 4.31
CA ASP A 86 -8.99 2.97 4.58
C ASP A 86 -8.45 1.68 5.25
N GLY A 87 -8.55 0.54 4.56
CA GLY A 87 -8.23 -0.80 5.10
C GLY A 87 -8.08 -1.88 4.02
N GLU A 88 -7.76 -3.11 4.44
CA GLU A 88 -7.55 -4.25 3.55
C GLU A 88 -8.88 -4.83 3.01
N VAL A 89 -8.81 -5.49 1.85
CA VAL A 89 -9.99 -5.96 1.09
C VAL A 89 -10.72 -7.09 1.81
N ASP A 90 -10.02 -7.94 2.55
CA ASP A 90 -10.55 -9.03 3.36
C ASP A 90 -11.46 -8.52 4.49
N ALA A 91 -11.04 -7.47 5.22
CA ALA A 91 -11.83 -6.85 6.27
C ALA A 91 -13.13 -6.26 5.73
N LEU A 92 -13.08 -5.65 4.55
CA LEU A 92 -14.26 -5.14 3.85
C LEU A 92 -15.23 -6.25 3.44
N VAL A 93 -14.69 -7.35 2.92
CA VAL A 93 -15.49 -8.52 2.53
C VAL A 93 -16.17 -9.12 3.75
N LEU A 94 -15.48 -9.23 4.89
CA LEU A 94 -16.06 -9.69 6.14
C LEU A 94 -17.22 -8.80 6.59
N GLU A 95 -17.05 -7.48 6.59
CA GLU A 95 -18.12 -6.53 6.95
C GLU A 95 -19.34 -6.70 6.02
N LEU A 96 -19.11 -6.83 4.71
CA LEU A 96 -20.19 -7.01 3.74
C LEU A 96 -20.96 -8.32 3.97
N VAL A 97 -20.24 -9.43 4.21
CA VAL A 97 -20.83 -10.73 4.52
C VAL A 97 -21.62 -10.68 5.83
N GLU A 98 -21.07 -10.06 6.88
CA GLU A 98 -21.77 -9.93 8.17
C GLU A 98 -23.02 -9.04 8.06
N ARG A 99 -22.93 -7.95 7.31
CA ARG A 99 -23.99 -6.95 7.19
C ARG A 99 -25.14 -7.40 6.29
N TYR A 100 -24.83 -8.03 5.17
CA TYR A 100 -25.81 -8.37 4.13
C TYR A 100 -26.11 -9.86 4.04
N GLY A 101 -25.18 -10.73 4.46
CA GLY A 101 -25.39 -12.17 4.55
C GLY A 101 -25.96 -12.77 3.26
N ALA A 102 -27.06 -13.52 3.38
CA ALA A 102 -27.74 -14.17 2.26
C ALA A 102 -28.31 -13.22 1.19
N ARG A 103 -28.39 -11.91 1.48
CA ARG A 103 -28.79 -10.90 0.51
C ARG A 103 -27.62 -10.45 -0.36
N LEU A 104 -26.39 -10.86 -0.08
CA LEU A 104 -25.23 -10.50 -0.87
C LEU A 104 -25.10 -11.43 -2.06
N ASP A 105 -24.83 -10.89 -3.24
CA ASP A 105 -24.45 -11.67 -4.42
C ASP A 105 -22.98 -12.09 -4.25
N LEU A 106 -22.78 -13.24 -3.63
CA LEU A 106 -21.45 -13.74 -3.28
C LEU A 106 -20.63 -14.12 -4.52
N ASP A 107 -21.28 -14.48 -5.63
CA ASP A 107 -20.63 -14.77 -6.90
C ASP A 107 -20.09 -13.48 -7.54
N ASP A 108 -20.91 -12.41 -7.61
CA ASP A 108 -20.46 -11.09 -8.09
C ASP A 108 -19.35 -10.55 -7.17
N LEU A 109 -19.48 -10.68 -5.85
CA LEU A 109 -18.46 -10.23 -4.91
C LEU A 109 -17.11 -10.93 -5.12
N LEU A 110 -17.11 -12.25 -5.34
CA LEU A 110 -15.90 -13.02 -5.61
C LEU A 110 -15.21 -12.54 -6.90
N GLU A 111 -15.99 -12.27 -7.95
CA GLU A 111 -15.48 -11.72 -9.22
C GLU A 111 -14.84 -10.34 -9.00
N ARG A 112 -15.52 -9.44 -8.27
CA ARG A 112 -15.01 -8.09 -7.98
C ARG A 112 -13.73 -8.08 -7.16
N VAL A 113 -13.61 -8.98 -6.18
CA VAL A 113 -12.38 -9.13 -5.39
C VAL A 113 -11.22 -9.57 -6.28
N ARG A 114 -11.44 -10.52 -7.18
CA ARG A 114 -10.41 -10.99 -8.13
C ARG A 114 -9.99 -9.92 -9.12
N GLU A 115 -10.94 -9.19 -9.71
CA GLU A 115 -10.65 -8.07 -10.62
C GLU A 115 -9.81 -6.99 -9.91
N ARG A 116 -10.21 -6.62 -8.68
CA ARG A 116 -9.49 -5.58 -7.93
C ARG A 116 -8.07 -6.02 -7.59
N PHE A 117 -7.89 -7.29 -7.27
CA PHE A 117 -6.58 -7.87 -7.01
C PHE A 117 -5.70 -7.89 -8.26
N ALA A 118 -6.23 -8.26 -9.43
CA ALA A 118 -5.47 -8.25 -10.67
C ALA A 118 -4.87 -6.86 -10.94
N ILE A 119 -5.68 -5.81 -10.80
CA ILE A 119 -5.25 -4.41 -10.93
C ILE A 119 -4.22 -4.03 -9.86
N ALA A 120 -4.43 -4.44 -8.60
CA ALA A 120 -3.53 -4.11 -7.51
C ALA A 120 -2.17 -4.83 -7.63
N SER A 121 -2.15 -6.07 -8.11
CA SER A 121 -0.94 -6.89 -8.24
C SER A 121 0.07 -6.33 -9.24
N GLU A 122 -0.40 -5.59 -10.26
CA GLU A 122 0.46 -4.90 -11.23
C GLU A 122 1.21 -3.69 -10.64
N SER A 123 0.74 -3.16 -9.51
CA SER A 123 1.26 -1.92 -8.90
C SER A 123 1.66 -2.08 -7.42
N ALA A 124 1.62 -3.30 -6.89
CA ALA A 124 1.85 -3.55 -5.47
C ALA A 124 3.35 -3.68 -5.15
N PRO A 125 3.87 -2.92 -4.16
CA PRO A 125 5.25 -3.08 -3.70
C PRO A 125 5.46 -4.32 -2.82
N ASP A 126 4.39 -4.87 -2.25
CA ASP A 126 4.41 -6.13 -1.50
C ASP A 126 3.39 -7.10 -2.08
N ALA A 127 3.88 -7.94 -3.00
CA ALA A 127 3.07 -8.93 -3.69
C ALA A 127 2.70 -10.13 -2.80
N GLU A 128 3.40 -10.33 -1.67
CA GLU A 128 3.13 -11.44 -0.74
C GLU A 128 1.96 -11.07 0.19
N ALA A 129 2.02 -9.90 0.82
CA ALA A 129 0.93 -9.39 1.65
C ALA A 129 -0.39 -9.33 0.88
N LEU A 130 -0.33 -8.86 -0.37
CA LEU A 130 -1.50 -8.82 -1.25
C LEU A 130 -2.08 -10.23 -1.48
N ARG A 131 -1.23 -11.24 -1.74
CA ARG A 131 -1.66 -12.64 -1.97
C ARG A 131 -2.31 -13.27 -0.74
N VAL A 132 -1.80 -12.96 0.46
CA VAL A 132 -2.40 -13.41 1.72
C VAL A 132 -3.80 -12.80 1.88
N ALA A 133 -3.93 -11.48 1.77
CA ALA A 133 -5.21 -10.78 1.87
C ALA A 133 -6.24 -11.29 0.85
N MET A 134 -5.82 -11.60 -0.38
CA MET A 134 -6.68 -12.22 -1.39
C MET A 134 -7.20 -13.59 -0.95
N THR A 135 -6.30 -14.44 -0.46
CA THR A 135 -6.65 -15.81 -0.03
C THR A 135 -7.64 -15.77 1.13
N GLU A 136 -7.45 -14.84 2.06
CA GLU A 136 -8.36 -14.63 3.20
C GLU A 136 -9.72 -14.11 2.74
N ALA A 137 -9.76 -13.10 1.86
CA ALA A 137 -11.00 -12.59 1.29
C ALA A 137 -11.80 -13.69 0.55
N GLU A 138 -11.15 -14.49 -0.29
CA GLU A 138 -11.80 -15.61 -0.97
C GLU A 138 -12.31 -16.66 0.02
N ALA A 139 -11.55 -16.97 1.06
CA ALA A 139 -11.95 -17.94 2.08
C ALA A 139 -13.21 -17.49 2.82
N VAL A 140 -13.31 -16.19 3.16
CA VAL A 140 -14.51 -15.62 3.79
C VAL A 140 -15.73 -15.77 2.88
N ILE A 141 -15.61 -15.42 1.60
CA ILE A 141 -16.72 -15.51 0.63
C ILE A 141 -17.16 -16.96 0.47
N ARG A 142 -16.22 -17.88 0.22
CA ARG A 142 -16.52 -19.31 0.04
C ARG A 142 -17.20 -19.90 1.27
N ARG A 143 -16.75 -19.54 2.48
CA ARG A 143 -17.38 -19.98 3.72
C ARG A 143 -18.82 -19.45 3.84
N ALA A 144 -19.06 -18.21 3.41
CA ALA A 144 -20.40 -17.62 3.38
C ALA A 144 -21.32 -18.32 2.37
N MET A 145 -20.80 -18.77 1.24
CA MET A 145 -21.59 -19.52 0.22
C MET A 145 -22.05 -20.90 0.72
N THR A 146 -21.31 -21.50 1.65
CA THR A 146 -21.64 -22.83 2.22
C THR A 146 -22.59 -22.80 3.41
N ARG A 147 -22.99 -21.61 3.88
CA ARG A 147 -23.92 -21.41 4.99
C ARG A 147 -25.33 -21.17 4.49
#